data_AF-A0A8I0B752-F1
#
_entry.id   AF-A0A8I0B752-F1
#
_cell.length_a   1.000
_cell.length_b   1.000
_cell.length_c   1.000
_cell.angle_alpha   90.00
_cell.angle_beta   90.00
_cell.angle_gamma   90.00
#
_symmetry.space_group_name_H-M   'P 1'
#
loop_
_entity.id
_entity.type
_entity.pdbx_description
1 polymer ?
#
loop_
_entity_poly.entity_id
_entity_poly.type
_entity_poly.pdbx_seq_one_letter_code
_entity_poly.pdbx_strand_id
1 'polypeptide(L)' 'RLGDLVLSADTVAREAELYLQPFRAYAARLVAHGLLHLAGLPHGPEMDALTDLAVAECAADVSGFAWGEP' A
#
# COMPACT_ATOMS: atom_id res chain seq x y z
N ARG A 1 9.04 18.87 6.91
CA ARG A 1 8.04 18.46 5.89
C ARG A 1 8.58 17.17 5.28
N LEU A 2 7.79 16.10 5.17
CA LEU A 2 8.28 14.79 4.68
C LEU A 2 8.55 14.82 3.16
N GLY A 3 7.78 15.60 2.40
CA GLY A 3 7.87 15.72 0.95
C GLY A 3 6.50 15.60 0.32
N ASP A 4 6.45 15.35 -0.99
CA ASP A 4 5.23 15.13 -1.75
C ASP A 4 5.19 13.69 -2.27
N LEU A 5 4.01 13.07 -2.21
CA LEU A 5 3.74 11.75 -2.80
C LEU A 5 2.70 11.91 -3.90
N VAL A 6 3.03 11.45 -5.11
CA VAL A 6 2.14 11.51 -6.27
C VAL A 6 1.94 10.10 -6.80
N LEU A 7 0.68 9.69 -6.93
CA LEU A 7 0.30 8.39 -7.46
C LEU A 7 -0.51 8.57 -8.75
N SER A 8 -0.23 7.75 -9.76
CA SER A 8 -1.06 7.64 -10.97
C SER A 8 -2.22 6.70 -10.70
N ALA A 9 -3.46 7.22 -10.77
CA ALA A 9 -4.66 6.40 -10.59
C ALA A 9 -4.74 5.26 -11.61
N ASP A 10 -4.31 5.50 -12.86
CA ASP A 10 -4.29 4.49 -13.93
C ASP A 10 -3.29 3.37 -13.63
N THR A 11 -2.11 3.73 -13.10
CA THR A 11 -1.11 2.73 -12.69
C THR A 11 -1.61 1.91 -11.51
N VAL A 12 -2.21 2.55 -10.51
CA VAL A 12 -2.80 1.87 -9.34
C VAL A 12 -3.88 0.88 -9.79
N ALA A 13 -4.77 1.28 -10.68
CA ALA A 13 -5.83 0.40 -11.20
C ALA A 13 -5.25 -0.81 -11.95
N ARG A 14 -4.35 -0.56 -12.91
CA ARG A 14 -3.71 -1.62 -13.70
C ARG A 14 -2.97 -2.64 -12.84
N GLU A 15 -2.26 -2.18 -11.83
CA GLU A 15 -1.46 -3.06 -10.96
C GLU A 15 -2.30 -3.76 -9.90
N ALA A 16 -3.34 -3.11 -9.36
CA ALA A 16 -4.32 -3.76 -8.50
C ALA A 16 -4.96 -4.97 -9.20
N GLU A 17 -5.33 -4.82 -10.47
CA GLU A 17 -5.82 -5.93 -11.31
C GLU A 17 -4.75 -7.01 -11.53
N LEU A 18 -3.52 -6.62 -11.90
CA LEU A 18 -2.41 -7.54 -12.15
C LEU A 18 -2.09 -8.43 -10.94
N TYR A 19 -2.17 -7.85 -9.74
CA TYR A 19 -1.86 -8.53 -8.48
C TYR A 19 -3.08 -9.09 -7.76
N LEU A 20 -4.27 -9.04 -8.39
CA LEU A 20 -5.53 -9.53 -7.83
C LEU A 20 -5.85 -8.92 -6.45
N GLN A 21 -5.55 -7.63 -6.29
CA GLN A 21 -5.79 -6.88 -5.06
C GLN A 21 -6.90 -5.85 -5.28
N PRO A 22 -7.81 -5.63 -4.31
CA PRO A 22 -8.77 -4.55 -4.41
C PRO A 22 -8.06 -3.20 -4.56
N PHE A 23 -8.59 -2.33 -5.41
CA PHE A 23 -8.02 -1.01 -5.67
C PHE A 23 -7.67 -0.24 -4.38
N ARG A 24 -8.56 -0.24 -3.39
CA ARG A 24 -8.35 0.46 -2.12
C ARG A 24 -7.19 -0.11 -1.30
N ALA A 25 -7.05 -1.44 -1.27
CA ALA A 25 -5.94 -2.09 -0.57
C ALA A 25 -4.61 -1.83 -1.28
N TYR A 26 -4.58 -1.93 -2.62
CA TYR A 26 -3.37 -1.63 -3.39
C TYR A 26 -2.97 -0.16 -3.32
N ALA A 27 -3.94 0.77 -3.35
CA ALA A 27 -3.70 2.19 -3.14
C ALA A 27 -3.11 2.45 -1.74
N ALA A 28 -3.67 1.83 -0.69
CA ALA A 28 -3.14 1.95 0.67
C ALA A 28 -1.69 1.45 0.76
N ARG A 29 -1.37 0.36 0.06
CA ARG A 29 0.01 -0.17 -0.04
C ARG A 29 0.95 0.88 -0.61
N LEU A 30 0.62 1.47 -1.75
CA LEU A 30 1.47 2.47 -2.39
C LEU A 30 1.59 3.77 -1.57
N VAL A 31 0.51 4.17 -0.89
CA VAL A 31 0.55 5.32 0.04
C VAL A 31 1.46 5.04 1.23
N ALA A 32 1.30 3.90 1.91
CA ALA A 32 2.12 3.53 3.06
C ALA A 32 3.60 3.41 2.66
N HIS A 33 3.88 2.70 1.56
CA HIS A 33 5.23 2.53 1.02
C HIS A 33 5.88 3.87 0.66
N GLY A 34 5.17 4.74 -0.06
CA GLY A 34 5.64 6.07 -0.42
C GLY A 34 5.90 6.97 0.80
N LEU A 35 5.02 6.92 1.81
CA LEU A 35 5.22 7.66 3.06
C LEU A 35 6.44 7.18 3.84
N LEU A 36 6.70 5.87 3.87
CA LEU A 36 7.90 5.30 4.52
C LEU A 36 9.19 5.75 3.82
N HIS A 37 9.19 5.84 2.48
CA HIS A 37 10.30 6.45 1.75
C HIS A 37 10.51 7.92 2.12
N LEU A 38 9.44 8.71 2.18
CA LEU A 38 9.52 10.11 2.60
C LEU A 38 9.98 10.26 4.07
N ALA A 39 9.74 9.25 4.91
CA ALA A 39 10.24 9.17 6.28
C ALA A 39 11.72 8.75 6.38
N GLY A 40 12.37 8.43 5.25
CA GLY A 40 13.79 8.05 5.20
C GLY A 40 14.07 6.58 5.43
N LEU A 41 13.05 5.71 5.45
CA LEU A 41 13.23 4.26 5.54
C LEU A 41 13.69 3.74 4.16
N PRO A 42 14.82 3.01 4.07
CA PRO A 42 15.23 2.36 2.83
C PRO A 42 14.28 1.22 2.46
N HIS A 43 14.20 0.90 1.18
CA HIS A 43 13.47 -0.28 0.73
C HIS A 43 14.11 -1.56 1.31
N GLY A 44 13.28 -2.46 1.83
CA GLY A 44 13.70 -3.72 2.41
C GLY A 44 12.66 -4.34 3.34
N PRO A 45 13.00 -5.46 4.01
CA PRO A 45 12.03 -6.25 4.78
C PRO A 45 11.31 -5.49 5.90
N GLU A 46 11.98 -4.52 6.53
CA GLU A 46 11.37 -3.67 7.56
C GLU A 46 10.27 -2.77 6.97
N MET A 47 10.52 -2.17 5.80
CA MET A 47 9.54 -1.38 5.08
C MET A 47 8.37 -2.25 4.62
N ASP A 48 8.63 -3.46 4.13
CA ASP A 48 7.59 -4.38 3.70
C ASP A 48 6.66 -4.73 4.87
N ALA A 49 7.22 -5.08 6.03
CA ALA A 49 6.43 -5.39 7.23
C ALA A 49 5.58 -4.20 7.72
N LEU A 50 6.13 -2.99 7.72
CA LEU A 50 5.39 -1.78 8.10
C LEU A 50 4.31 -1.42 7.08
N THR A 51 4.59 -1.65 5.79
CA THR A 51 3.60 -1.46 4.72
C THR A 51 2.44 -2.42 4.90
N ASP A 52 2.72 -3.70 5.14
CA ASP A 52 1.69 -4.74 5.31
C ASP A 52 0.83 -4.47 6.56
N LEU A 53 1.45 -4.01 7.66
CA LEU A 53 0.72 -3.57 8.85
C LEU A 53 -0.23 -2.41 8.53
N ALA A 54 0.25 -1.36 7.84
CA ALA A 54 -0.57 -0.22 7.48
C ALA A 54 -1.73 -0.60 6.54
N VAL A 55 -1.48 -1.52 5.59
CA VAL A 55 -2.52 -2.02 4.69
C VAL A 55 -3.55 -2.84 5.45
N ALA A 56 -3.16 -3.69 6.40
CA ALA A 56 -4.11 -4.47 7.20
C ALA A 56 -5.09 -3.56 7.97
N GLU A 57 -4.60 -2.48 8.57
CA GLU A 57 -5.44 -1.49 9.26
C GLU A 57 -6.39 -0.76 8.31
N CYS A 58 -5.94 -0.39 7.11
CA CYS A 58 -6.80 0.25 6.10
C CYS A 58 -7.76 -0.71 5.39
N ALA A 59 -7.37 -1.97 5.26
CA ALA A 59 -8.13 -3.01 4.58
C ALA A 59 -9.27 -3.57 5.45
N ALA A 60 -9.24 -3.35 6.77
CA ALA A 60 -10.35 -3.69 7.67
C ALA A 60 -11.69 -3.08 7.22
N ASP A 61 -11.65 -1.94 6.54
CA ASP A 61 -12.83 -1.27 5.98
C ASP A 61 -13.25 -1.79 4.58
N VAL A 62 -12.47 -2.67 3.96
CA VAL A 62 -12.76 -3.27 2.64
C VAL A 62 -13.53 -4.57 2.84
N SER A 63 -14.85 -4.51 2.65
CA SER A 63 -15.73 -5.66 2.85
C SER A 63 -15.32 -6.89 2.02
N GLY A 64 -15.19 -8.04 2.66
CA GLY A 64 -14.89 -9.31 2.00
C GLY A 64 -13.43 -9.49 1.56
N PHE A 65 -12.53 -8.61 1.99
CA PHE A 65 -11.09 -8.72 1.74
C PHE A 65 -10.31 -8.75 3.06
N ALA A 66 -9.39 -9.70 3.19
CA ALA A 66 -8.46 -9.79 4.30
C ALA A 66 -7.02 -9.75 3.77
N TRP A 67 -6.23 -8.80 4.26
CA TRP A 67 -4.83 -8.69 3.87
C TRP A 67 -3.98 -9.75 4.60
N GLY A 68 -3.19 -10.53 3.85
CA GLY A 68 -2.28 -11.52 4.44
C GLY A 68 -2.90 -12.91 4.73
N GLU A 69 -4.18 -13.10 4.44
CA GLU A 69 -4.77 -14.44 4.33
C GLU A 69 -4.52 -15.00 2.92
N PRO A 70 -4.26 -16.32 2.76
CA PRO A 70 -4.10 -16.94 1.43
C PRO A 70 -5.38 -16.91 0.59
#